data_AF-A0A1B9AQR8-F1
#
_entry.id   AF-A0A1B9AQR8-F1
#
_cell.length_a   1.000
_cell.length_b   1.000
_cell.length_c   1.000
_cell.angle_alpha   90.00
_cell.angle_beta   90.00
_cell.angle_gamma   90.00
#
_symmetry.space_group_name_H-M   'P 1'
#
loop_
_entity.id
_entity.type
_entity.pdbx_description
1 polymer ?
#
loop_
_entity_poly.entity_id
_entity_poly.type
_entity_poly.pdbx_seq_one_letter_code
_entity_poly.pdbx_strand_id
1 'polypeptide(L)' 'MEKLTSTADDKRNLLITKLIGLDKYKRNEKQLYELTLCELEYEYFKSQYCDHPHGGHGSIRWKNF' A
#
# COMPACT_ATOMS: atom_id res chain seq x y z
N MET A 1 23.81 -17.66 -11.32
CA MET A 1 22.69 -16.91 -11.93
C MET A 1 22.14 -15.97 -10.89
N GLU A 2 22.04 -14.71 -11.30
CA GLU A 2 21.77 -13.49 -10.56
C GLU A 2 20.47 -13.57 -9.73
N LYS A 3 20.54 -13.32 -8.42
CA LYS A 3 19.35 -13.25 -7.54
C LYS A 3 19.25 -11.86 -6.90
N LEU A 4 19.20 -10.83 -7.75
CA LEU A 4 19.08 -9.42 -7.35
C LEU A 4 17.64 -8.89 -7.40
N THR A 5 16.65 -9.73 -7.68
CA THR A 5 15.23 -9.31 -7.79
C THR A 5 14.42 -9.50 -6.50
N SER A 6 14.95 -10.24 -5.52
CA SER A 6 14.20 -10.65 -4.32
C SER A 6 13.51 -9.46 -3.65
N THR A 7 14.21 -8.35 -3.44
CA THR A 7 13.66 -7.20 -2.70
C THR A 7 12.51 -6.49 -3.40
N ALA A 8 12.48 -6.44 -4.73
CA ALA A 8 11.44 -5.72 -5.47
C ALA A 8 10.19 -6.58 -5.63
N ASP A 9 10.36 -7.86 -5.97
CA ASP A 9 9.26 -8.82 -6.06
C ASP A 9 8.63 -9.11 -4.68
N ASP A 10 9.44 -9.20 -3.62
CA ASP A 10 8.95 -9.37 -2.25
C ASP A 10 8.12 -8.16 -1.80
N LYS A 11 8.58 -6.93 -2.10
CA LYS A 11 7.81 -5.71 -1.84
C LYS A 11 6.50 -5.68 -2.62
N ARG A 12 6.53 -6.12 -3.89
CA ARG A 12 5.34 -6.18 -4.74
C ARG A 12 4.29 -7.13 -4.14
N ASN A 13 4.70 -8.35 -3.78
CA ASN A 13 3.83 -9.35 -3.16
C ASN A 13 3.26 -8.86 -1.82
N LEU A 14 4.07 -8.17 -1.01
CA LEU A 14 3.62 -7.58 0.24
C LEU A 14 2.52 -6.52 0.02
N LEU A 15 2.71 -5.61 -0.95
CA LEU A 15 1.73 -4.58 -1.27
C LEU A 15 0.43 -5.17 -1.80
N ILE A 16 0.51 -6.18 -2.67
CA ILE A 16 -0.65 -6.91 -3.18
C ILE A 16 -1.44 -7.54 -2.03
N THR A 17 -0.76 -8.25 -1.13
CA THR A 17 -1.40 -8.89 0.04
C THR A 17 -2.10 -7.86 0.94
N LYS A 18 -1.46 -6.71 1.16
CA LYS A 18 -2.05 -5.61 1.95
C LYS A 18 -3.27 -5.00 1.28
N LEU A 19 -3.23 -4.80 -0.04
CA LEU A 19 -4.37 -4.28 -0.81
C LEU A 19 -5.54 -5.25 -0.81
N ILE A 20 -5.27 -6.56 -0.93
CA ILE A 20 -6.28 -7.63 -0.80
C ILE A 20 -6.93 -7.59 0.59
N GLY A 21 -6.16 -7.37 1.66
CA GLY A 21 -6.69 -7.22 3.02
C GLY A 21 -7.53 -5.95 3.24
N LEU A 22 -7.47 -4.99 2.31
CA LEU A 22 -8.28 -3.76 2.30
C LEU A 22 -9.44 -3.87 1.28
N ASP A 23 -9.81 -5.08 0.87
CA ASP A 23 -10.85 -5.37 -0.14
C ASP A 23 -10.59 -4.72 -1.53
N LYS A 24 -9.35 -4.32 -1.82
CA LYS A 24 -8.94 -3.76 -3.11
C LYS A 24 -8.34 -4.85 -3.99
N TYR A 25 -9.14 -5.41 -4.89
CA TYR A 25 -8.70 -6.52 -5.77
C TYR A 25 -8.26 -6.09 -7.17
N LYS A 26 -8.70 -4.92 -7.64
CA LYS A 26 -8.42 -4.43 -8.99
C LYS A 26 -8.40 -2.90 -9.04
N ARG A 27 -7.66 -2.35 -10.01
CA ARG A 27 -7.59 -0.91 -10.27
C ARG A 27 -7.79 -0.66 -11.76
N ASN A 28 -8.78 0.18 -12.12
CA ASN A 28 -9.07 0.54 -13.51
C ASN A 28 -9.08 -0.69 -14.45
N GLU A 29 -9.84 -1.71 -14.05
CA GLU A 29 -10.01 -2.97 -14.79
C GLU A 29 -8.78 -3.89 -14.86
N LYS A 30 -7.62 -3.45 -14.34
CA LYS A 30 -6.40 -4.25 -14.23
C LYS A 30 -6.30 -4.93 -12.87
N GLN A 31 -5.75 -6.15 -12.86
CA GLN A 31 -5.44 -6.89 -11.64
C GLN A 31 -4.22 -6.28 -10.93
N LEU A 32 -4.11 -6.49 -9.61
CA LEU A 32 -2.98 -5.95 -8.83
C LEU A 32 -1.60 -6.43 -9.32
N TYR A 33 -1.51 -7.67 -9.83
CA TYR A 33 -0.26 -8.21 -10.39
C TYR A 33 0.09 -7.63 -11.77
N GLU A 34 -0.83 -6.92 -12.41
CA GLU A 34 -0.56 -6.20 -13.67
C GLU A 34 -0.08 -4.77 -13.42
N LEU A 35 -0.25 -4.26 -12.19
CA LEU A 35 0.18 -2.93 -11.78
C LEU A 35 1.67 -2.89 -11.52
N THR A 36 2.30 -1.77 -11.88
CA THR A 36 3.69 -1.49 -11.53
C THR A 36 3.85 -1.28 -10.02
N LEU A 37 5.09 -1.39 -9.52
CA LEU A 37 5.38 -1.19 -8.08
C LEU A 37 4.90 0.19 -7.59
N CYS A 38 5.14 1.25 -8.36
CA CYS A 38 4.71 2.62 -8.04
C CYS A 38 3.19 2.74 -7.93
N GLU A 39 2.44 2.04 -8.80
CA GLU A 39 0.97 2.04 -8.76
C GLU A 39 0.43 1.29 -7.53
N LEU A 40 1.07 0.18 -7.14
CA LEU A 40 0.73 -0.56 -5.93
C LEU A 40 1.02 0.27 -4.67
N GLU A 41 2.15 0.98 -4.63
CA GLU A 41 2.49 1.89 -3.53
C GLU A 41 1.49 3.05 -3.44
N TYR A 42 1.12 3.66 -4.57
CA TYR A 42 0.14 4.73 -4.61
C TYR A 42 -1.24 4.27 -4.11
N GLU A 43 -1.72 3.11 -4.56
CA GLU A 43 -3.03 2.60 -4.12
C GLU A 43 -3.03 2.23 -2.63
N TYR A 44 -1.92 1.67 -2.14
CA TYR A 44 -1.76 1.36 -0.73
C TYR A 44 -1.74 2.65 0.10
N PHE A 45 -0.91 3.63 -0.28
CA PHE A 45 -0.84 4.92 0.39
C PHE A 45 -2.18 5.66 0.36
N LYS A 46 -2.88 5.66 -0.78
CA LYS A 46 -4.22 6.24 -0.93
C LYS A 46 -5.24 5.54 -0.02
N SER A 47 -5.20 4.22 0.10
CA SER A 47 -6.08 3.50 1.04
C SER A 47 -5.76 3.89 2.46
N GLN A 48 -4.48 3.89 2.85
CA GLN A 48 -4.07 4.34 4.18
C GLN A 48 -4.50 5.78 4.45
N TYR A 49 -4.46 6.67 3.47
CA TYR A 49 -4.92 8.05 3.65
C TYR A 49 -6.45 8.16 3.79
N CYS A 50 -7.21 7.30 3.11
CA CYS A 50 -8.67 7.32 3.16
C CYS A 50 -9.25 6.58 4.37
N ASP A 51 -8.58 5.52 4.82
CA ASP A 51 -8.94 4.68 5.97
C ASP A 51 -8.38 5.21 7.30
N HIS A 52 -7.42 6.15 7.25
CA HIS A 52 -7.13 6.94 8.43
C HIS A 52 -8.23 7.99 8.59
N PRO A 53 -8.92 8.07 9.74
CA PRO A 53 -9.72 9.24 10.10
C PRO A 53 -8.87 10.52 10.24
N HIS A 54 -7.59 10.47 9.83
CA HIS A 54 -6.56 11.46 10.01
C HIS A 54 -6.06 11.96 8.64
N GLY A 55 -6.97 12.17 7.68
CA GLY A 55 -6.94 13.43 6.94
C GLY A 55 -7.00 14.58 7.96
N GLY A 56 -5.84 14.99 8.50
CA GLY A 56 -5.74 16.07 9.48
C GLY A 56 -6.47 15.90 10.83
N HIS A 57 -6.88 14.69 11.23
CA HIS A 57 -7.80 14.52 12.38
C HIS A 57 -7.51 13.38 13.34
N GLY A 58 -6.30 12.97 13.62
CA GLY A 58 -4.97 13.56 13.58
C GLY A 58 -4.32 13.38 14.94
N SER A 59 -5.14 13.25 16.01
CA SER A 59 -4.82 13.32 17.44
C SER A 59 -3.33 13.28 17.77
N ILE A 60 -2.70 14.46 17.70
CA ILE A 60 -1.47 14.76 18.42
C ILE A 60 -1.81 14.57 19.91
N ARG A 61 -1.42 13.43 20.49
CA ARG A 61 -1.40 13.28 21.94
C ARG A 61 -0.13 13.92 22.44
N TRP A 62 -0.23 15.15 22.93
CA TRP A 62 0.76 15.73 23.82
C TRP A 62 0.88 14.80 25.03
N LYS A 63 2.01 14.11 25.18
CA LYS A 63 2.40 13.61 26.49
C LYS A 63 2.96 14.82 27.23
N ASN A 64 2.16 15.35 28.17
CA ASN A 64 2.65 16.29 29.17
C ASN A 64 3.87 15.70 29.87
N PHE A 65 4.92 16.52 30.01
CA PHE A 65 5.95 16.40 31.03
C PHE A 65 5.85 17.62 31.94
#